data_AF-A0A081AFC8-F1
#
_entry.id   AF-A0A081AFC8-F1
#
_cell.length_a   1.000
_cell.length_b   1.000
_cell.length_c   1.000
_cell.angle_alpha   90.00
_cell.angle_beta   90.00
_cell.angle_gamma   90.00
#
_symmetry.space_group_name_H-M   'P 1'
#
loop_
_entity.id
_entity.type
_entity.pdbx_description
1 polymer ?
#
loop_
_entity_poly.entity_id
_entity_poly.type
_entity_poly.pdbx_seq_one_letter_code
_entity_poly.pdbx_strand_id
1 'polypeptide(L)'
;MTSATSHLYALHNVEHFIFTSIIEATSDEVGAVEWWQQAGLLEGSKCCPGCQQPMRLRVSRKTKHWRCCRKKRHDDGREISLSIQINTWFSGMKLSLALAERLRYAWCMRVSHANTAAIADMSETTVEDWYGYVRCLYSKQLQIGGVGYIVEIDGYHRSGYVWLGSAN
;
A
#
# COMPACT_ATOMS: atom_id res chain seq x y z
N MET A 1 12.99 11.63 23.80
CA MET A 1 13.16 10.37 23.05
C MET A 1 11.92 10.14 22.21
N THR A 2 11.93 10.57 20.95
CA THR A 2 10.89 10.26 19.97
C THR A 2 11.63 9.99 18.67
N SER A 3 11.92 8.70 18.44
CA SER A 3 12.44 8.23 17.16
C SER A 3 11.32 8.39 16.14
N ALA A 4 11.26 9.54 15.48
CA ALA A 4 10.50 9.69 14.26
C ALA A 4 11.15 8.77 13.23
N THR A 5 10.59 7.58 13.06
CA THR A 5 10.86 6.74 11.88
C THR A 5 10.36 7.52 10.68
N SER A 6 11.22 8.39 10.16
CA SER A 6 11.14 8.90 8.81
C SER A 6 11.04 7.68 7.91
N HIS A 7 9.84 7.41 7.40
CA HIS A 7 9.65 6.48 6.30
C HIS A 7 10.26 7.14 5.05
N LEU A 8 11.59 7.22 5.02
CA LEU A 8 12.35 7.32 3.79
C LEU A 8 11.97 6.06 3.02
N TYR A 9 11.03 6.19 2.10
CA TYR A 9 10.80 5.19 1.07
C TYR A 9 12.16 4.89 0.48
N ALA A 10 12.66 3.69 0.77
CA ALA A 10 13.95 3.27 0.29
C ALA A 10 13.83 3.20 -1.23
N LEU A 11 14.29 4.26 -1.91
CA LEU A 11 14.61 4.28 -3.35
C LEU A 11 15.79 3.34 -3.67
N HIS A 12 15.99 2.29 -2.86
CA HIS A 12 17.10 1.35 -2.93
C HIS A 12 16.83 0.18 -3.87
N ASN A 13 15.71 0.13 -4.60
CA ASN A 13 15.41 -0.95 -5.55
C ASN A 13 14.55 -0.46 -6.72
N VAL A 14 15.06 0.49 -7.52
CA VAL A 14 14.39 0.92 -8.76
C VAL A 14 14.22 -0.26 -9.73
N GLU A 15 15.15 -1.23 -9.71
CA GLU A 15 15.10 -2.44 -10.53
C GLU A 15 13.90 -3.36 -10.23
N HIS A 16 13.33 -3.29 -9.02
CA HIS A 16 12.13 -4.05 -8.70
C HIS A 16 10.88 -3.48 -9.39
N PHE A 17 10.84 -2.19 -9.74
CA PHE A 17 9.61 -1.59 -10.30
C PHE A 17 9.48 -1.72 -11.83
N ILE A 18 10.13 -2.72 -12.44
CA ILE A 18 9.95 -3.03 -13.85
C ILE A 18 8.73 -3.94 -14.08
N PHE A 19 8.15 -3.85 -15.28
CA PHE A 19 6.90 -4.55 -15.64
C PHE A 19 6.91 -6.05 -15.29
N THR A 20 7.98 -6.75 -15.63
CA THR A 20 8.10 -8.20 -15.44
C THR A 20 8.04 -8.60 -13.97
N SER A 21 8.78 -7.90 -13.12
CA SER A 21 8.80 -8.13 -11.68
C SER A 21 7.43 -7.90 -11.05
N ILE A 22 6.71 -6.86 -11.50
CA ILE A 22 5.36 -6.55 -11.01
C ILE A 22 4.35 -7.61 -11.45
N ILE A 23 4.40 -8.06 -12.70
CA ILE A 23 3.51 -9.13 -13.19
C ILE A 23 3.77 -10.45 -12.46
N GLU A 24 5.04 -10.80 -12.24
CA GLU A 24 5.43 -12.00 -11.50
C GLU A 24 4.96 -11.94 -10.05
N ALA A 25 5.28 -10.86 -9.34
CA ALA A 25 4.91 -10.67 -7.95
C ALA A 25 3.38 -10.60 -7.75
N THR A 26 2.65 -10.04 -8.72
CA THR A 26 1.18 -9.93 -8.66
C THR A 26 0.45 -11.06 -9.38
N SER A 27 1.15 -12.15 -9.73
CA SER A 27 0.53 -13.33 -10.37
C SER A 27 -0.50 -14.00 -9.47
N ASP A 28 -0.28 -13.96 -8.16
CA ASP A 28 -1.25 -14.33 -7.13
C ASP A 28 -1.21 -13.39 -5.91
N GLU A 29 -2.12 -13.63 -4.98
CA GLU A 29 -2.29 -12.78 -3.80
C GLU A 29 -1.19 -13.00 -2.75
N VAL A 30 -0.55 -14.17 -2.73
CA VAL A 30 0.55 -14.46 -1.79
C VAL A 30 1.78 -13.65 -2.21
N GLY A 31 2.16 -13.74 -3.49
CA GLY A 31 3.26 -12.94 -4.05
C GLY A 31 3.01 -11.44 -3.88
N ALA A 32 1.77 -10.98 -4.07
CA ALA A 32 1.44 -9.58 -3.88
C ALA A 32 1.61 -9.14 -2.42
N VAL A 33 1.23 -9.97 -1.44
CA VAL A 33 1.45 -9.64 -0.02
C VAL A 33 2.94 -9.53 0.28
N GLU A 34 3.74 -10.48 -0.18
CA GLU A 34 5.19 -10.46 0.01
C GLU A 34 5.81 -9.21 -0.62
N TRP A 35 5.38 -8.85 -1.83
CA TRP A 35 5.77 -7.61 -2.52
C TRP A 35 5.54 -6.37 -1.66
N TRP A 36 4.32 -6.21 -1.14
CA TRP A 36 3.96 -5.05 -0.34
C TRP A 36 4.65 -5.04 1.04
N GLN A 37 4.98 -6.20 1.59
CA GLN A 37 5.80 -6.31 2.81
C GLN A 37 7.25 -5.88 2.56
N GLN A 38 7.85 -6.31 1.45
CA GLN A 38 9.19 -5.88 1.04
C GLN A 38 9.25 -4.38 0.75
N ALA A 39 8.19 -3.82 0.18
CA ALA A 39 8.03 -2.38 -0.02
C ALA A 39 7.75 -1.59 1.29
N GLY A 40 7.53 -2.27 2.42
CA GLY A 40 7.25 -1.64 3.71
C GLY A 40 5.84 -1.05 3.85
N LEU A 41 4.93 -1.36 2.93
CA LEU A 41 3.53 -0.89 2.94
C LEU A 41 2.59 -1.85 3.67
N LEU A 42 3.04 -3.08 3.90
CA LEU A 42 2.43 -4.04 4.82
C LEU A 42 3.43 -4.43 5.89
N GLU A 43 2.93 -4.69 7.10
CA GLU A 43 3.75 -5.23 8.18
C GLU A 43 4.27 -6.63 7.80
N GLY A 44 5.57 -6.87 7.91
CA GLY A 44 6.19 -8.19 7.71
C GLY A 44 5.94 -9.16 8.87
N SER A 45 5.57 -8.66 10.05
CA SER A 45 5.27 -9.45 11.24
C SER A 45 4.28 -8.73 12.15
N LYS A 46 3.52 -9.48 12.95
CA LYS A 46 2.55 -8.89 13.89
C LYS A 46 2.52 -9.66 15.21
N CYS A 47 2.41 -8.93 16.32
CA CYS A 47 2.21 -9.52 17.64
C CYS A 47 0.72 -9.54 18.00
N CYS A 48 0.31 -10.58 18.74
CA CYS A 48 -1.07 -10.71 19.20
C CYS A 48 -1.34 -9.68 20.32
N PRO A 49 -2.39 -8.84 20.23
CA PRO A 49 -2.70 -7.88 21.29
C PRO A 49 -3.08 -8.54 22.62
N GLY A 50 -3.57 -9.78 22.61
CA GLY A 50 -3.97 -10.49 23.83
C GLY A 50 -2.82 -11.18 24.58
N CYS A 51 -1.80 -11.69 23.87
CA CYS A 51 -0.71 -12.45 24.52
C CYS A 51 0.71 -12.00 24.16
N GLN A 52 0.85 -10.95 23.34
CA GLN A 52 2.11 -10.36 22.87
C GLN A 52 3.08 -11.33 22.18
N GLN A 53 2.56 -12.47 21.69
CA GLN A 53 3.34 -13.45 20.95
C GLN A 53 3.21 -13.22 19.44
N PRO A 54 4.21 -13.62 18.63
CA PRO A 54 4.13 -13.57 17.18
C PRO A 54 2.92 -14.32 16.64
N MET A 55 2.21 -13.69 15.69
CA MET A 55 1.07 -14.25 14.98
C MET A 55 1.52 -14.96 13.70
N ARG A 56 0.71 -15.90 13.22
CA ARG A 56 0.94 -16.57 11.94
C ARG A 56 0.21 -15.86 10.83
N LEU A 57 0.92 -15.47 9.77
CA LEU A 57 0.33 -14.95 8.55
C LEU A 57 -0.42 -16.07 7.81
N ARG A 58 -1.66 -15.81 7.40
CA ARG A 58 -2.47 -16.67 6.55
C ARG A 58 -2.95 -15.87 5.36
N VAL A 59 -2.42 -16.18 4.19
CA VAL A 59 -2.82 -15.60 2.91
C VAL A 59 -3.39 -16.69 2.02
N SER A 60 -4.56 -16.41 1.47
CA SER A 60 -5.23 -17.16 0.41
C SER A 60 -6.02 -16.17 -0.44
N ARG A 61 -6.59 -16.64 -1.56
CA ARG A 61 -7.49 -15.82 -2.39
C ARG A 61 -8.67 -15.21 -1.60
N LYS A 62 -9.16 -15.89 -0.55
CA LYS A 62 -10.35 -15.47 0.21
C LYS A 62 -10.03 -14.86 1.58
N THR A 63 -8.85 -15.13 2.14
CA THR A 63 -8.52 -14.77 3.52
C THR A 63 -7.09 -14.25 3.63
N LYS A 64 -6.94 -13.12 4.30
CA LYS A 64 -5.65 -12.43 4.47
C LYS A 64 -5.58 -11.90 5.90
N HIS A 65 -5.13 -12.75 6.82
CA HIS A 65 -5.18 -12.46 8.25
C HIS A 65 -3.91 -12.87 8.99
N TRP A 66 -3.58 -12.10 10.01
CA TRP A 66 -2.74 -12.52 11.11
C TRP A 66 -3.58 -13.31 12.09
N ARG A 67 -3.20 -14.55 12.39
CA ARG A 67 -3.91 -15.43 13.32
C ARG A 67 -3.05 -15.77 14.54
N CYS A 68 -3.61 -15.58 15.73
CA CYS A 68 -3.05 -16.12 16.96
C CYS A 68 -3.78 -17.41 17.37
N CYS A 69 -3.10 -18.56 17.24
CA CYS A 69 -3.69 -19.87 17.59
C CYS A 69 -3.68 -20.17 19.11
N ARG A 70 -3.17 -19.26 19.96
CA ARG A 70 -2.93 -19.50 21.39
C ARG A 70 -4.12 -19.09 22.26
N LYS A 71 -5.31 -19.60 21.92
CA LYS A 71 -6.59 -19.22 22.54
C LYS A 71 -6.59 -19.29 24.08
N LYS A 72 -5.90 -20.28 24.67
CA LYS A 72 -5.78 -20.46 26.13
C LYS A 72 -5.05 -19.32 26.85
N ARG A 73 -4.35 -18.44 26.12
CA ARG A 73 -3.63 -17.28 26.68
C ARG A 73 -4.41 -15.98 26.53
N HIS A 74 -5.63 -16.02 26.01
CA HIS A 74 -6.49 -14.85 25.86
C HIS A 74 -7.57 -14.89 26.94
N ASP A 75 -7.92 -13.73 27.49
CA ASP A 75 -8.87 -13.62 28.62
C ASP A 75 -10.26 -14.18 28.29
N ASP A 76 -10.68 -14.08 27.03
CA ASP A 76 -11.96 -14.58 26.53
C ASP A 76 -11.90 -16.02 25.99
N GLY A 77 -10.71 -16.64 25.99
CA GLY A 77 -10.46 -17.96 25.42
C GLY A 77 -10.69 -18.07 23.90
N ARG A 78 -10.77 -16.95 23.17
CA ARG A 78 -11.09 -16.93 21.72
C ARG A 78 -9.85 -16.83 20.85
N GLU A 79 -10.02 -17.08 19.56
CA GLU A 79 -8.98 -16.81 18.58
C GLU A 79 -8.94 -15.32 18.25
N ILE A 80 -7.76 -14.72 18.25
CA ILE A 80 -7.59 -13.36 17.73
C ILE A 80 -7.10 -13.48 16.27
N SER A 81 -7.88 -12.90 15.36
CA SER A 81 -7.59 -12.82 13.93
C SER A 81 -7.71 -11.36 13.48
N LEU A 82 -6.65 -10.82 12.87
CA LEU A 82 -6.58 -9.44 12.42
C LEU A 82 -6.37 -9.41 10.91
N SER A 83 -7.09 -8.56 10.16
CA SER A 83 -6.82 -8.39 8.73
C SER A 83 -5.40 -7.87 8.53
N ILE A 84 -4.71 -8.32 7.49
CA ILE A 84 -3.39 -7.74 7.15
C ILE A 84 -3.50 -6.28 6.70
N GLN A 85 -4.70 -5.86 6.28
CA GLN A 85 -4.96 -4.52 5.78
C GLN A 85 -5.33 -3.54 6.91
N ILE A 86 -5.66 -4.02 8.12
CA ILE A 86 -6.10 -3.16 9.22
C ILE A 86 -4.96 -2.22 9.66
N ASN A 87 -5.26 -0.94 9.84
CA ASN A 87 -4.29 0.10 10.18
C ASN A 87 -3.12 0.23 9.18
N THR A 88 -3.32 -0.19 7.93
CA THR A 88 -2.34 -0.02 6.84
C THR A 88 -2.90 0.92 5.76
N TRP A 89 -2.06 1.21 4.76
CA TRP A 89 -2.46 1.89 3.53
C TRP A 89 -3.64 1.22 2.82
N PHE A 90 -3.91 -0.06 3.09
CA PHE A 90 -4.97 -0.84 2.45
C PHE A 90 -6.26 -0.95 3.27
N SER A 91 -6.36 -0.24 4.39
CA SER A 91 -7.50 -0.37 5.30
C SER A 91 -8.81 0.06 4.61
N GLY A 92 -9.83 -0.80 4.65
CA GLY A 92 -11.13 -0.57 4.02
C GLY A 92 -11.17 -0.81 2.51
N MET A 93 -10.05 -1.17 1.88
CA MET A 93 -10.04 -1.50 0.45
C MET A 93 -10.71 -2.84 0.18
N LYS A 94 -11.52 -2.87 -0.88
CA LYS A 94 -12.14 -4.10 -1.40
C LYS A 94 -11.32 -4.78 -2.50
N LEU A 95 -10.36 -4.07 -3.10
CA LEU A 95 -9.49 -4.62 -4.13
C LEU A 95 -8.53 -5.65 -3.53
N SER A 96 -8.15 -6.63 -4.35
CA SER A 96 -7.03 -7.50 -4.02
C SER A 96 -5.72 -6.70 -4.05
N LEU A 97 -4.73 -7.15 -3.29
CA LEU A 97 -3.42 -6.49 -3.21
C LEU A 97 -2.65 -6.64 -4.52
N ALA A 98 -2.85 -7.75 -5.24
CA ALA A 98 -2.32 -7.94 -6.59
C ALA A 98 -2.89 -6.89 -7.56
N LEU A 99 -4.21 -6.69 -7.52
CA LEU A 99 -4.89 -5.74 -8.38
C LEU A 99 -4.53 -4.30 -8.03
N ALA A 100 -4.46 -3.98 -6.74
CA ALA A 100 -4.02 -2.67 -6.26
C ALA A 100 -2.63 -2.29 -6.80
N GLU A 101 -1.70 -3.26 -6.84
CA GLU A 101 -0.35 -3.02 -7.36
C GLU A 101 -0.34 -2.83 -8.88
N ARG A 102 -1.08 -3.66 -9.63
CA ARG A 102 -1.20 -3.50 -11.08
C ARG A 102 -1.79 -2.14 -11.45
N LEU A 103 -2.81 -1.69 -10.73
CA LEU A 103 -3.39 -0.36 -10.93
C LEU A 103 -2.41 0.76 -10.54
N ARG A 104 -1.65 0.59 -9.45
CA ARG A 104 -0.59 1.55 -9.07
C ARG A 104 0.46 1.65 -10.19
N TYR A 105 0.90 0.53 -10.73
CA TYR A 105 1.84 0.51 -11.85
C TYR A 105 1.27 1.18 -13.11
N ALA A 106 0.04 0.83 -13.51
CA ALA A 106 -0.64 1.45 -14.65
C ALA A 106 -0.76 2.97 -14.50
N TRP A 107 -1.04 3.45 -13.28
CA TRP A 107 -1.06 4.87 -12.97
C TRP A 107 0.32 5.53 -13.13
N CYS A 108 1.37 4.92 -12.58
CA CYS A 108 2.75 5.41 -12.72
C CYS A 108 3.19 5.47 -14.19
N MET A 109 2.78 4.50 -14.99
CA MET A 109 3.07 4.43 -16.43
C MET A 109 2.13 5.28 -17.30
N ARG A 110 1.20 6.02 -16.69
CA ARG A 110 0.23 6.89 -17.38
C ARG A 110 -0.59 6.13 -18.44
N VAL A 111 -0.91 4.87 -18.18
CA VAL A 111 -1.85 4.09 -19.00
C VAL A 111 -3.22 4.75 -18.93
N SER A 112 -3.93 4.83 -20.06
CA SER A 112 -5.27 5.42 -20.09
C SER A 112 -6.23 4.66 -19.19
N HIS A 113 -7.28 5.33 -18.69
CA HIS A 113 -8.30 4.69 -17.85
C HIS A 113 -8.97 3.53 -18.60
N ALA A 114 -9.35 3.73 -19.87
CA ALA A 114 -9.90 2.69 -20.74
C ALA A 114 -8.99 1.45 -20.87
N ASN A 115 -7.69 1.63 -21.13
CA ASN A 115 -6.76 0.50 -21.24
C ASN A 115 -6.55 -0.17 -19.89
N THR A 116 -6.47 0.60 -18.81
CA THR A 116 -6.32 0.06 -17.45
C THR A 116 -7.54 -0.76 -17.05
N ALA A 117 -8.73 -0.26 -17.32
CA ALA A 117 -10.01 -0.93 -17.08
C ALA A 117 -10.09 -2.25 -17.86
N ALA A 118 -9.70 -2.25 -19.13
CA ALA A 118 -9.66 -3.46 -19.96
C ALA A 118 -8.64 -4.49 -19.44
N ILE A 119 -7.43 -4.07 -19.05
CA ILE A 119 -6.39 -4.97 -18.53
C ILE A 119 -6.77 -5.55 -17.16
N ALA A 120 -7.44 -4.74 -16.33
CA ALA A 120 -7.77 -5.07 -14.96
C ALA A 120 -9.17 -5.71 -14.79
N ASP A 121 -9.91 -5.91 -15.90
CA ASP A 121 -11.28 -6.44 -15.94
C ASP A 121 -12.21 -5.72 -14.96
N MET A 122 -12.25 -4.39 -15.06
CA MET A 122 -13.08 -3.53 -14.20
C MET A 122 -13.65 -2.34 -14.96
N SER A 123 -14.55 -1.58 -14.33
CA SER A 123 -15.07 -0.35 -14.92
C SER A 123 -14.05 0.79 -14.85
N GLU A 124 -14.09 1.69 -15.82
CA GLU A 124 -13.28 2.92 -15.79
C GLU A 124 -13.56 3.78 -14.55
N THR A 125 -14.81 3.78 -14.06
CA THR A 125 -15.17 4.44 -12.78
C THR A 125 -14.42 3.83 -11.60
N THR A 126 -14.25 2.50 -11.56
CA THR A 126 -13.46 1.85 -10.49
C THR A 126 -11.98 2.25 -10.57
N VAL A 127 -11.44 2.38 -11.78
CA VAL A 127 -10.06 2.87 -12.01
C VAL A 127 -9.93 4.32 -11.53
N GLU A 128 -10.91 5.17 -11.86
CA GLU A 128 -10.93 6.57 -11.44
C GLU A 128 -11.03 6.71 -9.92
N ASP A 129 -11.95 5.99 -9.28
CA ASP A 129 -12.10 5.96 -7.81
C ASP A 129 -10.80 5.50 -7.15
N TRP A 130 -10.16 4.47 -7.70
CA TRP A 130 -8.88 3.98 -7.22
C TRP A 130 -7.78 5.04 -7.36
N TYR A 131 -7.66 5.70 -8.51
CA TYR A 131 -6.68 6.77 -8.70
C TYR A 131 -6.96 7.96 -7.77
N GLY A 132 -8.23 8.30 -7.53
CA GLY A 132 -8.64 9.31 -6.55
C GLY A 132 -8.24 8.95 -5.12
N TYR A 133 -8.47 7.70 -4.71
CA TYR A 133 -8.03 7.15 -3.42
C TYR A 133 -6.52 7.24 -3.26
N VAL A 134 -5.78 6.78 -4.26
CA VAL A 134 -4.32 6.82 -4.26
C VAL A 134 -3.82 8.27 -4.19
N ARG A 135 -4.36 9.20 -4.99
CA ARG A 135 -4.02 10.64 -4.91
C ARG A 135 -4.27 11.23 -3.53
N CYS A 136 -5.42 10.92 -2.90
CA CYS A 136 -5.77 11.40 -1.56
C CYS A 136 -4.82 10.86 -0.48
N LEU A 137 -4.30 9.64 -0.65
CA LEU A 137 -3.34 9.07 0.29
C LEU A 137 -1.95 9.63 0.09
N TYR A 138 -1.52 9.78 -1.16
CA TYR A 138 -0.27 10.46 -1.46
C TYR A 138 -0.33 11.91 -0.98
N SER A 139 -1.41 12.67 -1.17
CA SER A 139 -1.48 14.05 -0.66
C SER A 139 -1.43 14.13 0.86
N LYS A 140 -2.03 13.18 1.58
CA LYS A 140 -1.93 13.08 3.04
C LYS A 140 -0.53 12.65 3.52
N GLN A 141 0.15 11.79 2.77
CA GLN A 141 1.53 11.38 3.05
C GLN A 141 2.57 12.40 2.54
N LEU A 142 2.23 13.23 1.55
CA LEU A 142 3.00 14.34 0.95
C LEU A 142 2.74 15.70 1.63
N GLN A 143 2.01 15.74 2.75
CA GLN A 143 2.21 16.80 3.76
C GLN A 143 3.59 16.65 4.44
N ILE A 144 4.64 16.55 3.61
CA ILE A 144 6.08 16.49 3.91
C ILE A 144 6.64 17.92 3.90
N GLY A 145 5.79 18.94 3.88
CA GLY A 145 6.17 20.25 4.38
C GLY A 145 5.90 20.23 5.87
N GLY A 146 6.96 20.23 6.70
CA GLY A 146 6.80 20.52 8.13
C GLY A 146 6.03 21.83 8.36
N VAL A 147 5.70 22.13 9.63
CA VAL A 147 4.93 23.33 10.04
C VAL A 147 5.34 24.56 9.22
N GLY A 148 4.41 25.07 8.40
CA GLY A 148 4.60 26.29 7.60
C GLY A 148 4.77 26.11 6.09
N TYR A 149 4.86 24.89 5.56
CA TYR A 149 5.05 24.66 4.12
C TYR A 149 3.95 23.78 3.51
N ILE A 150 3.36 24.23 2.41
CA ILE A 150 2.48 23.44 1.55
C ILE A 150 3.26 23.15 0.27
N VAL A 151 3.56 21.89 -0.01
CA VAL A 151 4.06 21.47 -1.32
C VAL A 151 2.87 21.04 -2.15
N GLU A 152 2.51 21.86 -3.13
CA GLU A 152 1.47 21.54 -4.10
C GLU A 152 2.13 20.82 -5.30
N ILE A 153 1.75 19.57 -5.54
CA ILE A 153 2.08 18.91 -6.81
C ILE A 153 1.02 19.36 -7.79
N ASP A 154 1.31 20.42 -8.55
CA ASP A 154 0.49 20.72 -9.72
C ASP A 154 0.60 19.53 -10.69
N GLY A 155 -0.53 18.90 -10.92
CA GLY A 155 -0.68 17.83 -11.90
C GLY A 155 -1.01 18.42 -13.26
N TYR A 156 -0.34 19.47 -13.72
CA TYR A 156 -0.69 20.05 -15.02
C TYR A 156 0.44 20.76 -15.78
N HIS A 157 1.73 20.46 -15.58
CA HIS A 157 2.76 20.94 -16.51
C HIS A 157 3.62 19.85 -17.17
N ARG A 158 3.71 19.98 -18.50
CA ARG A 158 4.30 19.07 -19.50
C ARG A 158 5.83 18.91 -19.43
N SER A 159 6.48 19.30 -18.34
CA SER A 159 7.93 19.26 -18.22
C SER A 159 8.33 18.96 -16.79
N GLY A 160 9.19 17.94 -16.61
CA GLY A 160 9.68 17.51 -15.32
C GLY A 160 10.67 18.50 -14.72
N TYR A 161 10.15 19.49 -13.99
CA TYR A 161 10.95 20.31 -13.07
C TYR A 161 10.12 20.64 -11.83
N VAL A 162 10.68 20.32 -10.66
CA VAL A 162 10.17 20.77 -9.35
C VAL A 162 10.66 22.20 -9.15
N TRP A 163 9.73 23.16 -9.02
CA TRP A 163 10.05 24.54 -8.65
C TRP A 163 10.32 24.62 -7.15
N LEU A 164 11.57 24.91 -6.77
CA LEU A 164 11.91 25.34 -5.41
C LEU A 164 11.76 26.86 -5.35
N GLY A 165 10.56 27.34 -5.04
CA GLY A 165 10.33 28.75 -4.72
C GLY A 165 10.58 28.99 -3.23
N SER A 166 11.60 29.79 -2.91
CA SER A 166 11.81 30.30 -1.55
C SER A 166 10.88 31.49 -1.32
N ALA A 167 10.01 31.42 -0.31
CA ALA A 167 9.33 32.60 0.22
C ALA A 167 10.09 33.07 1.47
N ASN A 168 10.43 34.37 1.49
CA ASN A 168 10.98 35.12 2.62
C ASN A 168 10.02 35.12 3.81
#